data_AF-C0QTB4-F1
#
_entry.id   AF-C0QTB4-F1
#
_cell.length_a   1.000
_cell.length_b   1.000
_cell.length_c   1.000
_cell.angle_alpha   90.00
_cell.angle_beta   90.00
_cell.angle_gamma   90.00
#
_symmetry.space_group_name_H-M   'P 1'
#
loop_
_entity.id
_entity.type
_entity.pdbx_description
1 polymer ?
#
loop_
_entity_poly.entity_id
_entity_poly.type
_entity_poly.pdbx_seq_one_letter_code
_entity_poly.pdbx_strand_id
1 'polypeptide(L)'
;MGKIVKFGQVQETEQSKDLVEESSKEIKTIFSKKPLYQKIWEGLEDYILHNFAVKNVLGMDFTYKENNLKEIGVLGILAYEHKRRNGTFVADFVGRGYIDTKKDKVIIDLVVFKAGERELYNSTIKILKAKKIYPELTFNEGE
;
A
#
# COMPACT_ATOMS: atom_id res chain seq x y z
N MET A 1 -20.22 -47.41 24.56
CA MET A 1 -18.89 -47.47 25.18
C MET A 1 -18.07 -46.30 24.67
N GLY A 2 -18.00 -45.20 25.43
CA GLY A 2 -17.21 -44.02 25.07
C GLY A 2 -15.91 -44.01 25.89
N LYS A 3 -14.75 -43.93 25.22
CA LYS A 3 -13.45 -43.81 25.88
C LYS A 3 -13.14 -42.32 26.10
N ILE A 4 -12.93 -41.95 27.37
CA ILE A 4 -12.44 -40.63 27.78
C ILE A 4 -10.92 -40.68 27.77
N VAL A 5 -10.28 -39.78 27.03
CA VAL A 5 -8.82 -39.61 27.01
C VAL A 5 -8.46 -38.41 27.87
N LYS A 6 -7.69 -38.63 28.95
CA LYS A 6 -7.09 -37.58 29.78
C LYS A 6 -5.77 -37.16 29.16
N PHE A 7 -5.63 -35.86 28.88
CA PHE A 7 -4.34 -35.26 28.49
C PHE A 7 -3.52 -34.98 29.75
N GLY A 8 -2.29 -35.50 29.79
CA GLY A 8 -1.37 -35.35 30.91
C GLY A 8 -0.86 -33.92 31.03
N GLN A 9 -0.83 -33.41 32.26
CA GLN A 9 -0.10 -32.20 32.62
C GLN A 9 1.40 -32.51 32.57
N VAL A 10 2.14 -31.75 31.75
CA VAL A 10 3.60 -31.83 31.69
C VAL A 10 4.15 -31.11 32.91
N GLN A 11 4.75 -31.87 33.82
CA GLN A 11 5.62 -31.37 34.88
C GLN A 11 6.92 -30.84 34.26
N GLU A 12 7.29 -29.63 34.63
CA GLU A 12 8.59 -29.05 34.36
C GLU A 12 9.68 -29.83 35.10
N THR A 13 10.70 -30.30 34.38
CA THR A 13 12.00 -30.58 34.99
C THR A 13 13.08 -30.33 33.95
N GLU A 14 13.96 -29.40 34.29
CA GLU A 14 15.13 -28.99 33.51
C GLU A 14 16.20 -30.10 33.50
N GLN A 15 16.78 -30.36 32.33
CA GLN A 15 18.22 -30.57 32.05
C GLN A 15 18.46 -31.60 30.95
N SER A 16 18.66 -31.12 29.72
CA SER A 16 19.72 -31.59 28.82
C SER A 16 19.71 -30.75 27.54
N LYS A 17 20.83 -30.06 27.31
CA LYS A 17 21.21 -29.45 26.04
C LYS A 17 21.40 -30.54 24.98
N ASP A 18 21.21 -30.13 23.73
CA ASP A 18 21.45 -30.83 22.47
C ASP A 18 20.28 -31.70 21.97
N LEU A 19 19.83 -31.39 20.72
CA LEU A 19 18.75 -32.00 19.91
C LEU A 19 17.41 -31.24 19.77
N VAL A 20 17.43 -29.90 19.65
CA VAL A 20 16.36 -29.16 18.93
C VAL A 20 16.98 -28.09 18.00
N GLU A 21 18.06 -28.45 17.32
CA GLU A 21 18.24 -28.00 15.94
C GLU A 21 17.43 -28.99 15.07
N GLU A 22 16.62 -28.48 14.12
CA GLU A 22 16.01 -29.17 12.95
C GLU A 22 14.48 -29.22 12.81
N SER A 23 13.63 -28.84 13.78
CA SER A 23 12.17 -29.06 13.61
C SER A 23 11.23 -27.86 13.81
N SER A 24 11.74 -26.65 13.99
CA SER A 24 10.92 -25.43 13.92
C SER A 24 11.22 -24.62 12.67
N LYS A 25 10.96 -25.25 11.51
CA LYS A 25 10.36 -24.63 10.33
C LYS A 25 11.00 -23.28 9.98
N GLU A 26 12.13 -23.27 9.30
CA GLU A 26 12.15 -23.22 7.82
C GLU A 26 10.77 -23.11 7.14
N ILE A 27 9.95 -22.13 7.53
CA ILE A 27 9.07 -21.49 6.56
C ILE A 27 9.99 -20.49 5.87
N LYS A 28 10.71 -21.00 4.85
CA LYS A 28 11.20 -20.17 3.77
C LYS A 28 10.06 -19.19 3.45
N THR A 29 10.23 -17.91 3.75
CA THR A 29 9.47 -16.86 3.09
C THR A 29 9.88 -16.93 1.63
N ILE A 30 9.28 -17.89 0.93
CA ILE A 30 9.18 -17.97 -0.52
C ILE A 30 8.75 -16.57 -0.93
N PHE A 31 9.65 -15.84 -1.57
CA PHE A 31 9.48 -14.45 -1.96
C PHE A 31 8.14 -14.27 -2.71
N SER A 32 7.08 -14.00 -1.96
CA SER A 32 5.81 -13.57 -2.53
C SER A 32 6.07 -12.14 -2.98
N LYS A 33 6.38 -12.01 -4.27
CA LYS A 33 6.51 -10.72 -4.94
C LYS A 33 5.29 -9.90 -4.57
N LYS A 34 5.47 -8.85 -3.75
CA LYS A 34 4.35 -7.99 -3.32
C LYS A 34 3.58 -7.55 -4.58
N PRO A 35 2.23 -7.63 -4.57
CA PRO A 35 1.43 -7.20 -5.70
C PRO A 35 1.73 -5.73 -6.01
N LEU A 36 1.70 -5.35 -7.29
CA LEU A 36 2.02 -3.99 -7.72
C LEU A 36 1.17 -2.95 -6.98
N TYR A 37 -0.11 -3.25 -6.77
CA TYR A 37 -1.02 -2.43 -5.98
C TYR A 37 -0.45 -2.07 -4.59
N GLN A 38 0.07 -3.06 -3.85
CA GLN A 38 0.63 -2.82 -2.52
C GLN A 38 1.91 -1.98 -2.55
N LYS A 39 2.72 -2.11 -3.61
CA LYS A 39 3.90 -1.26 -3.80
C LYS A 39 3.52 0.18 -4.09
N ILE A 40 2.48 0.39 -4.91
CA ILE A 40 1.94 1.72 -5.20
C ILE A 40 1.36 2.33 -3.92
N TRP A 41 0.61 1.54 -3.15
CA TRP A 41 0.09 1.95 -1.85
C TRP A 41 1.21 2.47 -0.94
N GLU A 42 2.23 1.64 -0.69
CA GLU A 42 3.37 2.00 0.17
C GLU A 42 4.06 3.27 -0.33
N GLY A 43 4.27 3.40 -1.65
CA GLY A 43 4.89 4.59 -2.23
C GLY A 43 4.05 5.86 -2.08
N LEU A 44 2.72 5.75 -2.21
CA LEU A 44 1.80 6.87 -2.03
C LEU A 44 1.72 7.29 -0.56
N GLU A 45 1.57 6.32 0.34
CA GLU A 45 1.51 6.56 1.78
C GLU A 45 2.80 7.24 2.29
N ASP A 46 3.96 6.69 1.91
CA ASP A 46 5.28 7.27 2.19
C ASP A 46 5.33 8.73 1.70
N TYR A 47 5.00 8.97 0.43
CA TYR A 47 5.04 10.30 -0.15
C TYR A 47 4.11 11.28 0.57
N ILE A 48 2.88 10.85 0.90
CA ILE A 48 1.87 11.70 1.49
C ILE A 48 2.27 12.13 2.91
N LEU A 49 2.73 11.18 3.73
CA LEU A 49 3.12 11.44 5.12
C LEU A 49 4.34 12.37 5.23
N HIS A 50 5.28 12.26 4.29
CA HIS A 50 6.49 13.07 4.27
C HIS A 50 6.29 14.46 3.68
N ASN A 51 5.47 14.60 2.63
CA ASN A 51 5.33 15.88 1.91
C ASN A 51 4.14 16.73 2.39
N PHE A 52 3.13 16.15 3.03
CA PHE A 52 1.92 16.89 3.44
C PHE A 52 1.74 16.95 4.96
N ALA A 53 0.83 17.84 5.38
CA ALA A 53 0.41 17.98 6.78
C ALA A 53 -0.56 16.87 7.22
N VAL A 54 -0.27 15.62 6.82
CA VAL A 54 -1.06 14.44 7.17
C VAL A 54 -0.42 13.75 8.38
N LYS A 55 -1.18 13.60 9.46
CA LYS A 55 -0.74 12.92 10.68
C LYS A 55 -0.78 11.41 10.49
N ASN A 56 -1.96 10.91 10.08
CA ASN A 56 -2.24 9.50 9.87
C ASN A 56 -3.10 9.35 8.61
N VAL A 57 -2.81 8.32 7.81
CA VAL A 57 -3.68 7.86 6.73
C VAL A 57 -4.67 6.87 7.34
N LEU A 58 -5.97 7.15 7.23
CA LEU A 58 -7.02 6.26 7.73
C LEU A 58 -7.41 5.22 6.69
N GLY A 59 -7.35 5.61 5.42
CA GLY A 59 -7.64 4.77 4.28
C GLY A 59 -7.38 5.52 2.99
N MET A 60 -7.12 4.77 1.93
CA MET A 60 -6.90 5.29 0.59
C MET A 60 -7.58 4.33 -0.37
N ASP A 61 -8.19 4.85 -1.42
CA ASP A 61 -8.65 4.03 -2.53
C ASP A 61 -8.17 4.68 -3.82
N PHE A 62 -7.72 3.87 -4.76
CA PHE A 62 -7.12 4.39 -5.98
C PHE A 62 -7.19 3.40 -7.13
N THR A 63 -7.28 3.97 -8.32
CA THR A 63 -7.04 3.29 -9.59
C THR A 63 -5.70 3.76 -10.14
N TYR A 64 -4.97 2.84 -10.78
CA TYR A 64 -3.69 3.15 -11.40
C TYR A 64 -3.64 2.63 -12.84
N LYS A 65 -2.79 3.25 -13.66
CA LYS A 65 -2.48 2.79 -15.02
C LYS A 65 -0.97 2.90 -15.23
N GLU A 66 -0.37 1.83 -15.74
CA GLU A 66 1.04 1.80 -16.11
C GLU A 66 1.21 1.90 -17.64
N ASN A 67 2.35 2.42 -18.08
CA ASN A 67 2.78 2.35 -19.47
C ASN A 67 3.98 1.42 -19.68
N ASN A 68 4.35 1.23 -20.95
CA ASN A 68 5.50 0.44 -21.35
C ASN A 68 6.83 0.98 -20.81
N LEU A 69 6.90 2.27 -20.49
CA LEU A 69 8.06 2.95 -19.91
C LEU A 69 8.11 2.85 -18.39
N LYS A 70 7.22 2.05 -17.77
CA LYS A 70 7.14 1.86 -16.32
C LYS A 70 6.81 3.14 -15.54
N GLU A 71 6.21 4.12 -16.20
CA GLU A 71 5.56 5.24 -15.54
C GLU A 71 4.17 4.82 -15.08
N ILE A 72 3.76 5.35 -13.93
CA ILE A 72 2.46 5.10 -13.32
C ILE A 72 1.72 6.42 -13.16
N GLY A 73 0.47 6.45 -13.58
CA GLY A 73 -0.50 7.46 -13.16
C GLY A 73 -1.47 6.86 -12.16
N VAL A 74 -1.83 7.65 -11.16
CA VAL A 74 -2.76 7.27 -10.09
C VAL A 74 -3.86 8.31 -9.98
N LEU A 75 -5.09 7.84 -9.78
CA LEU A 75 -6.23 8.66 -9.40
C LEU A 75 -6.88 8.01 -8.18
N GLY A 76 -7.11 8.77 -7.12
CA GLY A 76 -7.64 8.18 -5.89
C GLY A 76 -8.26 9.18 -4.94
N ILE A 77 -8.72 8.64 -3.82
CA ILE A 77 -9.33 9.35 -2.70
C ILE A 77 -8.58 8.95 -1.43
N LEU A 78 -8.26 9.93 -0.60
CA LEU A 78 -7.55 9.74 0.67
C LEU A 78 -8.45 10.18 1.82
N ALA A 79 -8.60 9.31 2.83
CA ALA A 79 -9.13 9.66 4.14
C ALA A 79 -7.98 9.79 5.13
N TYR A 80 -7.88 10.93 5.83
CA TYR A 80 -6.72 11.25 6.66
C TYR A 80 -7.04 12.14 7.86
N GLU A 81 -6.12 12.14 8.84
CA GLU A 81 -6.10 13.10 9.94
C GLU A 81 -5.09 14.21 9.65
N HIS A 82 -5.49 15.46 9.86
CA HIS A 82 -4.62 16.62 9.62
C HIS A 82 -3.74 16.94 10.84
N LYS A 83 -2.45 17.28 10.64
CA LYS A 83 -1.51 17.58 11.75
C LYS A 83 -1.92 18.78 12.62
N ARG A 84 -2.67 19.74 12.06
CA ARG A 84 -3.02 21.01 12.72
C ARG A 84 -4.52 21.24 12.95
N ARG A 85 -5.37 20.30 12.52
CA ARG A 85 -6.83 20.43 12.60
C ARG A 85 -7.41 19.13 13.09
N ASN A 86 -8.29 19.21 14.08
CA ASN A 86 -8.97 18.04 14.59
C ASN A 86 -10.07 17.61 13.60
N GLY A 87 -10.26 16.29 13.50
CA GLY A 87 -11.26 15.68 12.63
C GLY A 87 -10.64 14.86 11.50
N THR A 88 -11.53 14.14 10.81
CA THR A 88 -11.23 13.33 9.65
C THR A 88 -11.52 14.13 8.38
N PHE A 89 -10.58 14.10 7.44
CA PHE A 89 -10.70 14.77 6.16
C PHE A 89 -10.65 13.75 5.03
N VAL A 90 -11.36 14.06 3.95
CA VAL A 90 -11.34 13.28 2.71
C VAL A 90 -10.94 14.18 1.56
N ALA A 91 -10.03 13.72 0.69
CA ALA A 91 -9.57 14.49 -0.45
C ALA A 91 -9.29 13.62 -1.67
N ASP A 92 -9.82 14.05 -2.83
CA ASP A 92 -9.44 13.50 -4.13
C ASP A 92 -8.01 13.91 -4.47
N PHE A 93 -7.23 12.99 -5.02
CA PHE A 93 -5.86 13.25 -5.47
C PHE A 93 -5.55 12.60 -6.81
N VAL A 94 -4.57 13.19 -7.48
CA VAL A 94 -3.93 12.65 -8.68
C VAL A 94 -2.44 12.51 -8.41
N GLY A 95 -1.87 11.37 -8.80
CA GLY A 95 -0.47 11.03 -8.56
C GLY A 95 0.25 10.61 -9.83
N ARG A 96 1.58 10.79 -9.83
CA ARG A 96 2.49 10.26 -10.85
C ARG A 96 3.72 9.65 -10.18
N GLY A 97 4.18 8.54 -10.73
CA GLY A 97 5.42 7.91 -10.32
C GLY A 97 5.99 7.01 -11.41
N TYR A 98 6.96 6.20 -11.03
CA TYR A 98 7.54 5.16 -11.87
C TYR A 98 7.96 3.94 -11.05
N ILE A 99 8.11 2.81 -11.73
CA ILE A 99 8.62 1.57 -11.13
C ILE A 99 10.13 1.54 -11.33
N ASP A 100 10.89 1.59 -10.24
CA ASP A 100 12.32 1.32 -10.27
C ASP A 100 12.55 -0.20 -10.34
N THR A 101 12.85 -0.70 -11.54
CA THR A 101 13.11 -2.13 -11.77
C THR A 101 14.37 -2.64 -11.09
N LYS A 102 15.32 -1.76 -10.73
CA LYS A 102 16.55 -2.16 -10.04
C LYS A 102 16.31 -2.40 -8.55
N LYS A 103 15.47 -1.57 -7.94
CA LYS A 103 15.13 -1.65 -6.51
C LYS A 103 13.80 -2.35 -6.24
N ASP A 104 13.09 -2.76 -7.29
CA ASP A 104 11.77 -3.37 -7.25
C ASP A 104 10.74 -2.57 -6.40
N LYS A 105 10.89 -1.23 -6.40
CA LYS A 105 10.07 -0.28 -5.63
C LYS A 105 9.34 0.69 -6.56
N VAL A 106 8.14 1.10 -6.16
CA VAL A 106 7.42 2.21 -6.79
C VAL A 106 7.87 3.52 -6.15
N ILE A 107 8.30 4.46 -6.98
CA ILE A 107 8.68 5.81 -6.57
C ILE A 107 7.60 6.76 -7.04
N ILE A 108 7.01 7.51 -6.11
CA ILE A 108 6.03 8.55 -6.40
C ILE A 108 6.76 9.88 -6.47
N ASP A 109 6.62 10.57 -7.59
CA ASP A 109 7.29 11.84 -7.86
C ASP A 109 6.41 13.04 -7.50
N LEU A 110 5.10 12.87 -7.63
CA LEU A 110 4.14 13.94 -7.47
C LEU A 110 2.79 13.37 -7.01
N VAL A 111 2.21 14.00 -5.99
CA VAL A 111 0.81 13.85 -5.61
C VAL A 111 0.22 15.25 -5.51
N VAL A 112 -0.98 15.44 -6.05
CA VAL A 112 -1.69 16.73 -6.02
C VAL A 112 -3.12 16.49 -5.57
N PHE A 113 -3.55 17.23 -4.55
CA PHE A 113 -4.93 17.18 -4.05
C PHE A 113 -5.81 18.21 -4.78
N LYS A 114 -6.99 17.75 -5.23
CA LYS A 114 -7.97 18.58 -5.95
C LYS A 114 -8.43 19.81 -5.17
N ALA A 115 -8.59 19.65 -3.85
CA ALA A 115 -9.05 20.70 -2.95
C ALA A 115 -7.97 21.75 -2.62
N GLY A 116 -6.69 21.41 -2.80
CA GLY A 116 -5.57 22.32 -2.51
C GLY A 116 -5.20 23.18 -3.70
N GLU A 117 -4.86 22.54 -4.83
CA GLU A 117 -4.26 23.22 -5.98
C GLU A 117 -4.95 22.80 -7.28
N ARG A 118 -6.09 23.41 -7.56
CA ARG A 118 -6.95 23.02 -8.71
C ARG A 118 -6.25 23.16 -10.07
N GLU A 119 -5.44 24.20 -10.24
CA GLU A 119 -4.69 24.41 -11.49
C GLU A 119 -3.63 23.34 -11.72
N LEU A 120 -2.84 23.04 -10.68
CA LEU A 120 -1.83 21.98 -10.73
C LEU A 120 -2.47 20.60 -10.89
N TYR A 121 -3.60 20.37 -10.24
CA TYR A 121 -4.37 19.15 -10.38
C TYR A 121 -4.81 18.93 -11.85
N ASN A 122 -5.40 19.96 -12.46
CA ASN A 122 -5.85 19.91 -13.85
C ASN A 122 -4.67 19.76 -14.84
N SER A 123 -3.55 20.45 -14.60
CA SER A 123 -2.36 20.33 -15.44
C SER A 123 -1.75 18.94 -15.33
N THR A 124 -1.72 18.36 -14.13
CA THR A 124 -1.25 16.99 -13.89
C THR A 124 -2.12 15.98 -14.64
N ILE A 125 -3.45 16.11 -14.60
CA ILE A 125 -4.35 15.27 -15.40
C ILE A 125 -4.01 15.35 -16.89
N LYS A 126 -3.79 16.55 -17.44
CA LYS A 126 -3.41 16.72 -18.85
C LYS A 126 -2.10 15.99 -19.16
N ILE A 127 -1.11 16.08 -18.27
CA ILE A 127 0.17 15.38 -18.42
C ILE A 127 -0.03 13.86 -18.41
N LEU A 128 -0.80 13.33 -17.46
CA LEU A 128 -1.08 11.88 -17.39
C LEU A 128 -1.79 11.38 -18.65
N LYS A 129 -2.74 12.16 -19.20
CA LYS A 129 -3.42 11.84 -20.45
C LYS A 129 -2.46 11.86 -21.63
N ALA A 130 -1.60 12.87 -21.74
CA ALA A 130 -0.59 12.96 -22.80
C ALA A 130 0.39 11.77 -22.77
N LYS A 131 0.78 11.33 -21.56
CA LYS A 131 1.64 10.16 -21.33
C LYS A 131 0.90 8.81 -21.45
N LYS A 132 -0.41 8.81 -21.71
CA LYS A 132 -1.29 7.63 -21.78
C LYS A 132 -1.32 6.78 -20.49
N ILE A 133 -1.03 7.41 -19.35
CA ILE A 133 -1.02 6.79 -18.01
C ILE A 133 -2.17 7.29 -17.13
N TYR A 134 -3.10 8.07 -17.67
CA TYR A 134 -4.30 8.46 -16.92
C TYR A 134 -5.22 7.25 -16.74
N PRO A 135 -5.54 6.85 -15.49
CA PRO A 135 -6.47 5.75 -15.23
C PRO A 135 -7.86 6.09 -15.76
N GLU A 136 -8.49 5.13 -16.42
CA GLU A 136 -9.90 5.25 -16.81
C GLU A 136 -10.76 4.84 -15.62
N LEU A 137 -11.74 5.67 -15.27
CA LEU A 137 -12.73 5.31 -14.26
C LEU A 137 -13.67 4.29 -14.90
N THR A 138 -13.38 3.02 -14.72
CA THR A 138 -14.33 1.95 -15.01
C THR A 138 -15.33 1.93 -13.86
N PHE A 139 -16.45 2.64 -14.03
CA PHE A 139 -17.61 2.41 -13.19
C PHE A 139 -18.13 1.03 -13.59
N ASN A 140 -17.98 0.04 -12.71
CA ASN A 140 -18.77 -1.18 -12.83
C ASN A 140 -20.21 -0.77 -12.54
N GLU A 141 -20.98 -0.49 -13.58
CA GLU A 141 -22.42 -0.32 -13.48
C GLU A 141 -23.03 -1.68 -13.13
N GLY A 142 -23.21 -1.94 -11.83
CA GLY A 142 -24.09 -2.97 -11.30
C GLY A 142 -23.42 -4.30 -10.95
N GLU A 143 -23.44 -4.61 -9.65
CA GLU A 143 -24.11 -5.81 -9.12
C GLU A 143 -24.92 -5.40 -7.87
#